data_AF-A0A958SM25-F1
#
_entry.id   AF-A0A958SM25-F1
#
_cell.length_a   1.000
_cell.length_b   1.000
_cell.length_c   1.000
_cell.angle_alpha   90.00
_cell.angle_beta   90.00
_cell.angle_gamma   90.00
#
_symmetry.space_group_name_H-M   'P 1'
#
loop_
_entity.id
_entity.type
_entity.pdbx_description
1 polymer ?
#
loop_
_entity_poly.entity_id
_entity_poly.type
_entity_poly.pdbx_seq_one_letter_code
_entity_poly.pdbx_strand_id
1 'polypeptide(L)'
;MKLGNLLQLIGMLLVLMVGGTLGYRIIEGWSFNDALYMTVVTLSTVGFSEVHELSPNGRLFTIILIILGVGNMAYILSSLFQFALEIKL
;
A
#
# COMPACT_ATOMS: atom_id res chain seq x y z
N MET A 1 4.77 10.72 20.13
CA MET A 1 3.49 10.06 19.70
C MET A 1 3.39 8.68 20.37
N LYS A 2 2.21 8.14 20.73
CA LYS A 2 2.14 6.81 21.38
C LYS A 2 2.45 5.70 20.37
N LEU A 3 3.29 4.72 20.74
CA LEU A 3 3.64 3.53 19.95
C LEU A 3 2.41 2.82 19.35
N GLY A 4 1.27 2.86 20.06
CA GLY A 4 0.00 2.29 19.58
C GLY A 4 -0.48 2.85 18.24
N ASN A 5 -0.21 4.12 17.93
CA ASN A 5 -0.63 4.72 16.65
C ASN A 5 0.19 4.15 15.48
N LEU A 6 1.49 3.91 15.67
CA LEU A 6 2.35 3.34 14.62
C LEU A 6 1.92 1.89 14.28
N LEU A 7 1.61 1.09 15.30
CA LEU A 7 1.10 -0.27 15.11
C LEU A 7 -0.21 -0.30 14.33
N GLN A 8 -1.11 0.66 14.58
CA GLN A 8 -2.36 0.80 13.82
C GLN A 8 -2.08 1.10 12.34
N LEU A 9 -1.13 1.98 12.04
CA LEU A 9 -0.78 2.32 10.65
C LEU A 9 -0.17 1.14 9.89
N ILE A 10 0.72 0.39 10.55
CA ILE A 10 1.27 -0.85 9.99
C ILE A 10 0.15 -1.87 9.76
N GLY A 11 -0.79 -2.01 10.70
CA GLY A 11 -1.97 -2.86 10.53
C GLY A 11 -2.82 -2.44 9.32
N MET A 12 -3.06 -1.14 9.13
CA MET A 12 -3.77 -0.62 7.96
C MET A 12 -3.01 -0.90 6.66
N LEU A 13 -1.69 -0.75 6.64
CA LEU A 13 -0.86 -1.09 5.48
C LEU A 13 -0.98 -2.57 5.12
N LEU A 14 -0.95 -3.47 6.10
CA LEU A 14 -1.13 -4.90 5.89
C LEU A 14 -2.52 -5.23 5.32
N VAL A 15 -3.57 -4.55 5.81
CA VAL A 15 -4.93 -4.70 5.26
C VAL A 15 -4.98 -4.23 3.81
N LEU A 16 -4.36 -3.10 3.48
CA LEU A 16 -4.27 -2.61 2.10
C LEU A 16 -3.45 -3.55 1.21
N MET A 17 -2.38 -4.16 1.71
CA MET A 17 -1.60 -5.15 0.97
C MET A 17 -2.41 -6.41 0.66
N VAL A 18 -3.12 -6.95 1.65
CA VAL A 18 -3.96 -8.13 1.46
C VAL A 18 -5.14 -7.79 0.55
N GLY A 19 -5.81 -6.66 0.78
CA GLY A 19 -6.93 -6.19 -0.03
C GLY A 19 -6.53 -5.89 -1.48
N GLY A 20 -5.38 -5.24 -1.68
CA GLY A 20 -4.76 -5.01 -2.99
C GLY A 20 -4.51 -6.32 -3.75
N THR A 21 -3.83 -7.25 -3.09
CA THR A 21 -3.45 -8.55 -3.68
C THR A 21 -4.68 -9.38 -4.04
N LEU A 22 -5.66 -9.46 -3.14
CA LEU A 22 -6.91 -10.17 -3.40
C LEU A 22 -7.75 -9.46 -4.47
N GLY A 23 -7.76 -8.13 -4.49
CA GLY A 23 -8.47 -7.36 -5.51
C GLY A 23 -7.93 -7.63 -6.91
N TYR A 24 -6.62 -7.53 -7.12
CA TYR A 24 -6.02 -7.88 -8.43
C TYR A 24 -6.23 -9.35 -8.79
N ARG A 25 -6.18 -10.27 -7.82
CA ARG A 25 -6.49 -11.70 -8.04
C ARG A 25 -7.91 -11.92 -8.53
N ILE A 26 -8.89 -11.23 -7.96
CA ILE A 26 -10.31 -11.44 -8.25
C ILE A 26 -10.73 -10.67 -9.51
N ILE A 27 -10.27 -9.42 -9.66
CA ILE A 27 -10.69 -8.52 -10.75
C ILE A 27 -9.96 -8.87 -12.05
N GLU A 28 -8.64 -9.11 -11.98
CA GLU A 28 -7.81 -9.32 -13.16
C GLU A 28 -7.42 -10.80 -13.37
N GLY A 29 -7.69 -11.68 -12.40
CA GLY A 29 -7.37 -13.10 -12.52
C GLY A 29 -5.86 -13.41 -12.47
N TRP A 30 -5.03 -12.44 -12.04
CA TRP A 30 -3.58 -12.59 -12.04
C TRP A 30 -3.08 -13.67 -11.08
N SER A 31 -1.83 -14.09 -11.25
CA SER A 31 -1.17 -14.97 -10.28
C SER A 31 -1.03 -14.27 -8.92
N PHE A 32 -0.91 -15.03 -7.83
CA PHE A 32 -0.73 -14.43 -6.49
C PHE A 32 0.53 -13.54 -6.45
N ASN A 33 1.61 -13.99 -7.08
CA ASN A 33 2.88 -13.27 -7.10
C ASN A 33 2.76 -11.95 -7.89
N ASP A 34 2.09 -11.97 -9.04
CA ASP A 34 1.89 -10.76 -9.86
C ASP A 34 0.99 -9.75 -9.15
N ALA A 35 -0.10 -10.23 -8.54
CA ALA A 35 -1.02 -9.40 -7.78
C ALA A 35 -0.35 -8.78 -6.54
N LEU A 36 0.47 -9.56 -5.83
CA LEU A 36 1.23 -9.09 -4.68
C LEU A 36 2.27 -8.06 -5.12
N TYR A 37 3.01 -8.36 -6.18
CA TYR A 37 4.03 -7.46 -6.73
C TYR A 37 3.42 -6.14 -7.19
N MET A 38 2.31 -6.18 -7.95
CA MET A 38 1.57 -4.98 -8.35
C MET A 38 1.12 -4.17 -7.12
N THR A 39 0.59 -4.83 -6.10
CA THR A 39 0.15 -4.16 -4.86
C THR A 39 1.31 -3.48 -4.15
N VAL A 40 2.46 -4.15 -4.03
CA VAL A 40 3.66 -3.59 -3.42
C VAL A 40 4.15 -2.39 -4.22
N VAL A 41 4.26 -2.49 -5.54
CA VAL A 41 4.69 -1.37 -6.40
C VAL A 41 3.73 -0.17 -6.29
N THR A 42 2.42 -0.44 -6.21
CA THR A 42 1.38 0.58 -6.07
C THR A 42 1.49 1.31 -4.72
N LEU A 43 1.59 0.56 -3.62
CA LEU A 43 1.60 1.13 -2.27
C LEU A 43 2.95 1.72 -1.88
N SER A 44 4.06 1.17 -2.39
CA SER A 44 5.42 1.64 -2.06
C SER A 44 5.77 3.00 -2.67
N THR A 45 4.90 3.58 -3.51
CA THR A 45 5.14 4.81 -4.28
C THR A 45 6.34 4.74 -5.22
N VAL A 46 6.93 3.54 -5.43
CA VAL A 46 7.97 3.32 -6.44
C VAL A 46 7.40 3.57 -7.83
N GLY A 47 6.15 3.15 -8.08
CA GLY A 47 5.42 3.47 -9.30
C GLY A 47 6.13 2.99 -10.56
N PHE A 48 6.24 1.67 -10.73
CA PHE A 48 6.74 1.06 -11.95
C PHE A 48 5.62 0.89 -12.99
N SER A 49 5.92 0.31 -14.16
CA SER A 49 4.89 -0.12 -15.10
C SER A 49 3.97 -1.16 -14.48
N GLU A 50 2.73 -1.23 -14.97
CA GLU A 50 1.79 -2.30 -14.65
C GLU A 50 2.43 -3.66 -14.96
N VAL A 51 2.14 -4.67 -14.14
CA VAL A 51 2.67 -6.04 -14.33
C VAL A 51 2.07 -6.67 -15.59
N HIS A 52 0.78 -6.45 -15.80
CA HIS A 52 0.02 -6.76 -17.00
C HIS A 52 -0.94 -5.60 -17.28
N GLU A 53 -1.52 -5.53 -18.49
CA GLU A 53 -2.50 -4.49 -18.82
C GLU A 53 -3.72 -4.55 -17.90
N LEU A 54 -4.06 -3.43 -17.24
CA LEU A 54 -5.24 -3.35 -16.40
C LEU A 54 -6.53 -3.19 -17.22
N SER A 55 -7.53 -4.00 -16.89
CA SER A 55 -8.92 -3.80 -17.33
C SER A 55 -9.48 -2.46 -16.82
N PRO A 56 -10.59 -1.95 -17.39
CA PRO A 56 -11.24 -0.74 -16.88
C PRO A 56 -11.59 -0.81 -15.38
N ASN A 57 -12.01 -1.98 -14.91
CA ASN A 57 -12.33 -2.21 -13.50
C ASN A 57 -11.07 -2.26 -12.64
N GLY A 58 -10.00 -2.89 -13.14
CA GLY A 58 -8.69 -2.91 -12.51
C GLY A 58 -8.14 -1.51 -12.31
N ARG A 59 -8.24 -0.64 -13.31
CA ARG A 59 -7.79 0.77 -13.20
C ARG A 59 -8.55 1.51 -12.11
N LEU A 60 -9.88 1.36 -12.05
CA LEU A 60 -10.67 2.00 -11.00
C LEU A 60 -10.29 1.49 -9.61
N PHE A 61 -10.08 0.18 -9.48
CA PHE A 61 -9.59 -0.43 -8.25
C PHE A 61 -8.22 0.12 -7.85
N THR A 62 -7.27 0.17 -8.78
CA THR A 62 -5.93 0.73 -8.58
C THR A 62 -5.98 2.17 -8.12
N ILE A 63 -6.85 3.00 -8.69
CA ILE A 63 -7.04 4.40 -8.27
C ILE A 63 -7.44 4.47 -6.79
N ILE A 64 -8.41 3.66 -6.38
CA ILE A 64 -8.86 3.62 -4.98
C ILE A 64 -7.72 3.15 -4.07
N LEU A 65 -7.00 2.10 -4.47
CA LEU A 65 -5.87 1.57 -3.73
C LEU A 65 -4.75 2.60 -3.56
N ILE A 66 -4.44 3.39 -4.59
CA ILE A 66 -3.45 4.47 -4.55
C ILE A 66 -3.89 5.55 -3.56
N ILE A 67 -5.12 6.03 -3.64
CA ILE A 67 -5.62 7.11 -2.77
C ILE A 67 -5.51 6.70 -1.29
N LEU A 68 -5.91 5.47 -0.96
CA LEU A 68 -5.83 4.95 0.40
C LEU A 68 -4.38 4.68 0.83
N GLY A 69 -3.55 4.16 -0.08
CA GLY A 69 -2.16 3.80 0.17
C GLY A 69 -1.24 4.99 0.39
N VAL A 70 -1.32 6.01 -0.47
CA VAL A 70 -0.45 7.20 -0.41
C VAL A 70 -0.62 7.93 0.92
N GLY A 71 -1.86 8.12 1.37
CA GLY A 71 -2.14 8.75 2.67
C GLY A 71 -1.56 7.96 3.84
N ASN A 72 -1.71 6.62 3.82
CA ASN A 72 -1.18 5.75 4.86
C ASN A 72 0.36 5.77 4.90
N MET A 73 1.02 5.68 3.73
CA MET A 73 2.49 5.72 3.64
C MET A 73 3.08 7.06 4.05
N ALA A 74 2.48 8.18 3.65
CA ALA A 74 2.93 9.52 4.05
C ALA A 74 2.90 9.68 5.57
N TYR A 75 1.88 9.12 6.23
CA TYR A 75 1.72 9.19 7.68
C TYR A 75 2.68 8.25 8.42
N ILE A 76 2.95 7.05 7.88
CA ILE A 76 4.00 6.14 8.39
C ILE A 76 5.37 6.83 8.31
N LEU A 77 5.72 7.42 7.17
CA LEU A 77 7.02 8.11 7.00
C LEU A 77 7.17 9.28 7.99
N SER A 78 6.13 10.10 8.11
CA SER A 78 6.10 11.21 9.07
C SER A 78 6.26 10.72 10.52
N SER A 79 5.64 9.59 10.85
CA SER A 79 5.72 8.95 12.16
C SER A 79 7.13 8.43 12.47
N LEU A 80 7.76 7.77 11.49
CA LEU A 80 9.14 7.28 11.62
C LEU A 80 10.13 8.43 11.83
N PHE A 81 9.94 9.54 11.11
CA PHE A 81 10.76 10.74 11.29
C PHE A 81 10.65 11.31 12.71
N GLN A 82 9.44 11.42 13.26
CA GLN A 82 9.23 11.87 14.64
C GLN A 82 9.89 10.93 15.66
N PHE A 83 9.72 9.62 15.48
CA PHE A 83 10.34 8.62 16.37
C PHE A 83 11.88 8.70 16.35
N ALA A 84 12.48 8.91 15.16
CA ALA A 84 13.92 9.08 15.03
C ALA A 84 14.45 10.35 15.73
N LEU A 85 13.64 11.42 15.78
CA LEU A 85 13.97 12.64 16.53
C LEU A 85 13.83 12.43 18.04
N GLU A 86 12.78 11.72 18.48
CA GLU A 86 12.55 11.39 19.91
C GLU A 86 13.71 10.55 20.49
N ILE A 87 14.32 9.64 19.73
CA ILE A 87 15.46 8.82 20.19
C ILE A 87 16.75 9.65 20.41
N LYS A 88 16.89 10.80 19.73
CA LYS A 88 18.10 11.63 19.78
C LYS A 88 18.10 12.67 20.91
N LEU A 89 17.02 12.81 21.66
CA LEU A 89 16.87 13.70 22.82
C LEU A 89 16.84 12.89 24.12
#